data_AF-A0A840FPU0-F1
#
_entry.id   AF-A0A840FPU0-F1
#
_cell.length_a   1.000
_cell.length_b   1.000
_cell.length_c   1.000
_cell.angle_alpha   90.00
_cell.angle_beta   90.00
_cell.angle_gamma   90.00
#
_symmetry.space_group_name_H-M   'P 1'
#
loop_
_entity.id
_entity.type
_entity.pdbx_description
1 polymer ?
#
loop_
_entity_poly.entity_id
_entity_poly.type
_entity_poly.pdbx_seq_one_letter_code
_entity_poly.pdbx_strand_id
1 'polypeptide(L)'
;MTEATEEGALFRDTSRCFVEAVRRSMRVASEDDSGSPDALTQTELAERALMSRSTLAKYLGGRSDEAPANPDLDIICRLAHAVGVPPAILLMRPQDWASLGSGMLTFLQAMSDPKFTAMATELQMLESTTSQRIAEAALRVGRLLKTVENEKDSRVSQELRDFRHASNVSIATTAASIPFRMDGVATSHLPALLTICSILGTTTARTNQ
;
A
#
# COMPACT_ATOMS: atom_id res chain seq x y z
N MET A 1 20.31 4.00 -19.93
CA MET A 1 21.09 4.54 -18.79
C MET A 1 20.18 5.38 -17.89
N THR A 2 18.93 4.96 -17.71
CA THR A 2 17.81 5.75 -17.16
C THR A 2 17.12 5.00 -16.02
N GLU A 3 16.96 3.67 -16.12
CA GLU A 3 16.39 2.79 -15.09
C GLU A 3 17.09 2.86 -13.72
N ALA A 4 18.43 2.97 -13.69
CA ALA A 4 19.20 3.07 -12.44
C ALA A 4 18.91 4.35 -11.62
N THR A 5 18.20 5.33 -12.21
CA THR A 5 17.90 6.63 -11.59
C THR A 5 16.52 6.61 -10.90
N GLU A 6 15.58 5.84 -11.44
CA GLU A 6 14.21 5.70 -10.93
C GLU A 6 14.11 4.69 -9.77
N GLU A 7 14.77 3.53 -9.87
CA GLU A 7 14.81 2.56 -8.77
C GLU A 7 15.45 3.16 -7.51
N GLY A 8 16.50 3.96 -7.69
CA GLY A 8 17.13 4.70 -6.61
C GLY A 8 16.22 5.77 -6.00
N ALA A 9 15.31 6.36 -6.78
CA ALA A 9 14.34 7.33 -6.29
C ALA A 9 13.26 6.66 -5.43
N LEU A 10 12.68 5.55 -5.92
CA LEU A 10 11.66 4.80 -5.18
C LEU A 10 12.19 4.29 -3.82
N PHE A 11 13.40 3.73 -3.81
CA PHE A 11 14.03 3.26 -2.57
C PHE A 11 14.30 4.41 -1.61
N ARG A 12 14.86 5.54 -2.08
CA ARG A 12 15.10 6.72 -1.24
C ARG A 12 13.82 7.28 -0.64
N ASP A 13 12.75 7.36 -1.44
CA ASP A 13 11.46 7.88 -1.00
C ASP A 13 10.81 6.96 0.04
N THR A 14 10.79 5.66 -0.22
CA THR A 14 10.22 4.67 0.69
C THR A 14 11.02 4.63 2.00
N SER A 15 12.35 4.63 1.95
CA SER A 15 13.22 4.64 3.13
C SER A 15 13.04 5.89 3.99
N ARG A 16 12.90 7.06 3.36
CA ARG A 16 12.57 8.31 4.06
C ARG A 16 11.20 8.25 4.72
N CYS A 17 10.19 7.73 4.01
CA CYS A 17 8.85 7.55 4.55
C CYS A 17 8.86 6.58 5.74
N PHE A 18 9.63 5.50 5.66
CA PHE A 18 9.81 4.53 6.74
C PHE A 18 10.38 5.16 8.01
N VAL A 19 11.49 5.90 7.90
CA VAL A 19 12.10 6.57 9.07
C VAL A 19 11.13 7.57 9.70
N GLU A 20 10.44 8.35 8.88
CA GLU A 20 9.45 9.32 9.35
C GLU A 20 8.21 8.64 9.96
N ALA A 21 7.76 7.51 9.41
CA ALA A 21 6.67 6.72 9.98
C ALA A 21 7.05 6.19 11.36
N VAL A 22 8.24 5.61 11.52
CA VAL A 22 8.75 5.16 12.83
C VAL A 22 8.79 6.33 13.82
N ARG A 23 9.35 7.48 13.42
CA ARG A 23 9.43 8.68 14.28
C ARG A 23 8.05 9.21 14.68
N ARG A 24 7.06 9.17 13.78
CA ARG A 24 5.68 9.59 14.08
C ARG A 24 5.02 8.61 15.04
N SER A 25 5.15 7.31 14.80
CA SER A 25 4.61 6.28 15.71
C SER A 25 5.23 6.39 17.10
N MET A 26 6.54 6.62 17.21
CA MET A 26 7.21 6.83 18.49
C MET A 26 6.58 7.94 19.33
N ARG A 27 6.03 9.01 18.73
CA ARG A 27 5.44 10.14 19.48
C ARG A 27 4.18 9.75 20.27
N VAL A 28 3.62 8.57 20.01
CA VAL A 28 2.37 8.09 20.61
C VAL A 28 2.43 6.60 20.98
N ALA A 29 3.62 6.00 21.01
CA ALA A 29 3.81 4.56 21.23
C ALA A 29 4.08 4.19 22.71
N SER A 30 3.95 5.15 23.63
CA SER A 30 3.97 4.92 25.07
C SER A 30 2.66 5.42 25.70
N GLU A 31 2.52 5.23 27.00
CA GLU A 31 1.41 5.77 27.79
C GLU A 31 2.00 6.52 29.00
N ASP A 32 1.38 7.64 29.37
CA ASP A 32 1.70 8.35 30.62
C ASP A 32 0.97 7.72 31.83
N ASP A 33 1.19 8.26 33.03
CA ASP A 33 0.56 7.77 34.26
C ASP A 33 -0.99 7.83 34.23
N SER A 34 -1.59 8.57 33.30
CA SER A 34 -3.03 8.67 33.10
C SER A 34 -3.58 7.69 32.06
N GLY A 35 -2.71 6.94 31.38
CA GLY A 35 -3.05 6.08 30.24
C GLY A 35 -3.24 6.84 28.93
N SER A 36 -2.80 8.10 28.84
CA SER A 36 -2.85 8.89 27.61
C SER A 36 -1.63 8.58 26.74
N PRO A 37 -1.76 8.62 25.39
CA PRO A 37 -0.62 8.37 24.51
C PRO A 37 0.53 9.34 24.77
N ASP A 38 1.73 8.79 24.94
CA ASP A 38 2.97 9.54 25.19
C ASP A 38 4.11 9.06 24.27
N ALA A 39 5.18 9.84 24.24
CA ALA A 39 6.34 9.59 23.41
C ALA A 39 7.21 8.45 23.95
N LEU A 40 7.50 7.48 23.10
CA LEU A 40 8.52 6.47 23.28
C LEU A 40 9.90 7.05 22.98
N THR A 41 10.82 6.99 23.93
CA THR A 41 12.21 7.43 23.73
C THR A 41 12.99 6.47 22.83
N GLN A 42 14.13 6.91 22.29
CA GLN A 42 15.01 6.01 21.52
C GLN A 42 15.60 4.87 22.36
N THR A 43 15.80 5.09 23.66
CA THR A 43 16.30 4.05 24.57
C THR A 43 15.25 2.96 24.73
N GLU A 44 14.00 3.33 25.03
CA GLU A 44 12.90 2.38 25.16
C GLU A 44 12.61 1.68 23.83
N LEU A 45 12.69 2.38 22.70
CA LEU A 45 12.56 1.76 21.39
C LEU A 45 13.64 0.69 21.15
N ALA A 46 14.90 1.00 21.48
CA ALA A 46 16.00 0.04 21.35
C ALA A 46 15.76 -1.21 22.23
N GLU A 47 15.29 -1.01 23.45
CA GLU A 47 14.93 -2.10 24.37
C GLU A 47 13.77 -2.95 23.84
N ARG A 48 12.65 -2.32 23.44
CA ARG A 48 11.47 -3.01 22.91
C ARG A 48 11.75 -3.73 21.59
N ALA A 49 12.59 -3.16 20.74
CA ALA A 49 12.98 -3.78 19.47
C ALA A 49 14.09 -4.84 19.63
N LEU A 50 14.64 -5.02 20.83
CA LEU A 50 15.80 -5.90 21.10
C LEU A 50 16.99 -5.56 20.19
N MET A 51 17.32 -4.27 20.13
CA MET A 51 18.37 -3.71 19.27
C MET A 51 19.35 -2.86 20.09
N SER A 52 20.61 -2.81 19.65
CA SER A 52 21.55 -1.85 20.24
C SER A 52 21.22 -0.42 19.80
N ARG A 53 21.53 0.58 20.65
CA ARG A 53 21.33 2.00 20.31
C ARG A 53 22.12 2.42 19.07
N SER A 54 23.31 1.86 18.84
CA SER A 54 24.11 2.14 17.64
C SER A 54 23.47 1.55 16.38
N THR A 55 22.89 0.35 16.47
CA THR A 55 22.10 -0.24 15.37
C THR A 55 20.88 0.62 15.07
N LEU A 56 20.16 1.09 16.09
CA LEU A 56 19.00 1.96 15.90
C LEU A 56 19.40 3.30 15.26
N ALA A 57 20.49 3.92 15.71
CA ALA A 57 21.02 5.16 15.14
C ALA A 57 21.43 5.02 13.67
N LYS A 58 21.90 3.84 13.24
CA LYS A 58 22.19 3.57 11.82
C LYS A 58 20.95 3.72 10.93
N TYR A 59 19.78 3.30 11.42
CA TYR A 59 18.54 3.31 10.64
C TYR A 59 17.75 4.62 10.80
N LEU A 60 17.74 5.21 12.00
CA LEU A 60 16.93 6.38 12.31
C LEU A 60 17.72 7.69 12.40
N GLY A 61 19.05 7.64 12.40
CA GLY A 61 19.93 8.78 12.62
C GLY A 61 20.57 9.37 11.35
N GLY A 62 20.37 8.76 10.18
CA GLY A 62 20.96 9.23 8.93
C GLY A 62 20.57 10.68 8.60
N ARG A 63 21.54 11.46 8.12
CA ARG A 63 21.32 12.81 7.56
C ARG A 63 20.65 12.69 6.19
N SER A 64 19.92 13.72 5.76
CA SER A 64 19.21 13.75 4.46
C SER A 64 20.11 13.47 3.24
N ASP A 65 21.41 13.68 3.38
CA ASP A 65 22.39 13.67 2.30
C ASP A 65 23.19 12.35 2.24
N GLU A 66 22.98 11.44 3.19
CA GLU A 66 23.59 10.10 3.21
C GLU A 66 22.70 9.09 2.48
N ALA A 67 23.32 8.06 1.89
CA ALA A 67 22.58 6.95 1.30
C ALA A 67 21.67 6.32 2.39
N PRO A 68 20.35 6.17 2.14
CA PRO A 68 19.46 5.62 3.14
C PRO A 68 19.90 4.22 3.55
N ALA A 69 19.81 3.93 4.84
CA ALA A 69 20.00 2.58 5.32
C ALA A 69 18.94 1.65 4.70
N ASN A 70 19.35 0.43 4.35
CA ASN A 70 18.46 -0.62 3.85
C ASN A 70 18.21 -1.65 4.97
N PRO A 71 17.24 -1.41 5.88
CA PRO A 71 16.89 -2.40 6.89
C PRO A 71 16.34 -3.65 6.21
N ASP A 72 16.76 -4.82 6.68
CA ASP A 72 16.13 -6.07 6.26
C ASP A 72 14.72 -6.21 6.87
N LEU A 73 14.02 -7.27 6.45
CA LEU A 73 12.66 -7.54 6.91
C LEU A 73 12.58 -7.80 8.42
N ASP A 74 13.60 -8.40 9.04
CA ASP A 74 13.63 -8.64 10.48
C ASP A 74 13.68 -7.32 11.25
N ILE A 75 14.53 -6.39 10.82
CA ILE A 75 14.62 -5.04 11.40
C ILE A 75 13.31 -4.28 11.25
N ILE A 76 12.69 -4.30 10.07
CA ILE A 76 11.40 -3.63 9.84
C ILE A 76 10.33 -4.20 10.78
N CYS A 77 10.24 -5.53 10.89
CA CYS A 77 9.27 -6.20 11.75
C CYS A 77 9.49 -5.88 13.24
N ARG A 78 10.73 -5.88 13.72
CA ARG A 78 11.04 -5.54 15.11
C ARG A 78 10.68 -4.10 15.45
N LEU A 79 11.01 -3.15 14.57
CA LEU A 79 10.66 -1.75 14.77
C LEU A 79 9.14 -1.54 14.74
N ALA A 80 8.43 -2.17 13.80
CA ALA A 80 6.98 -2.14 13.71
C ALA A 80 6.31 -2.68 14.98
N HIS A 81 6.79 -3.83 15.47
CA HIS A 81 6.33 -4.44 16.71
C HIS A 81 6.57 -3.52 17.92
N ALA A 82 7.77 -2.94 18.03
CA ALA A 82 8.14 -2.08 19.16
C ALA A 82 7.31 -0.79 19.25
N VAL A 83 6.83 -0.26 18.12
CA VAL A 83 5.95 0.91 18.07
C VAL A 83 4.46 0.55 17.91
N GLY A 84 4.11 -0.73 17.95
CA GLY A 84 2.71 -1.21 17.98
C GLY A 84 1.94 -1.09 16.66
N VAL A 85 2.59 -1.17 15.50
CA VAL A 85 1.91 -1.09 14.18
C VAL A 85 2.26 -2.28 13.27
N PRO A 86 1.42 -2.61 12.27
CA PRO A 86 1.80 -3.57 11.23
C PRO A 86 2.99 -3.08 10.38
N PRO A 87 3.92 -3.95 9.96
CA PRO A 87 5.08 -3.54 9.15
C PRO A 87 4.72 -2.78 7.87
N ALA A 88 3.62 -3.16 7.20
CA ALA A 88 3.16 -2.50 5.98
C ALA A 88 2.85 -1.01 6.18
N ILE A 89 2.35 -0.60 7.35
CA ILE A 89 2.03 0.79 7.69
C ILE A 89 3.29 1.66 7.68
N LEU A 90 4.43 1.11 8.11
CA LEU A 90 5.70 1.84 8.08
C LEU A 90 6.26 2.00 6.66
N LEU A 91 5.88 1.14 5.72
CA LEU A 91 6.41 1.15 4.35
C LEU A 91 5.56 1.96 3.36
N MET A 92 4.38 2.41 3.79
CA MET A 92 3.50 3.21 2.95
C MET A 92 4.01 4.65 2.75
N ARG A 93 4.02 5.10 1.50
CA ARG A 93 4.32 6.48 1.12
C ARG A 93 3.04 7.33 1.18
N PRO A 94 3.14 8.67 1.21
CA PRO A 94 1.96 9.55 1.25
C PRO A 94 0.93 9.27 0.13
N GLN A 95 1.39 8.96 -1.09
CA GLN A 95 0.53 8.62 -2.22
C GLN A 95 -0.21 7.29 -2.03
N ASP A 96 0.37 6.34 -1.29
CA ASP A 96 -0.25 5.06 -1.00
C ASP A 96 -1.42 5.28 -0.01
N TRP A 97 -1.20 6.11 1.02
CA TRP A 97 -2.27 6.55 1.96
C TRP A 97 -3.39 7.31 1.26
N ALA A 98 -3.04 8.26 0.38
CA ALA A 98 -4.03 9.01 -0.40
C ALA A 98 -4.86 8.10 -1.32
N SER A 99 -4.22 7.08 -1.90
CA SER A 99 -4.89 6.09 -2.75
C SER A 99 -5.83 5.19 -1.95
N LEU A 100 -5.44 4.77 -0.72
CA LEU A 100 -6.35 4.04 0.17
C LEU A 100 -7.60 4.88 0.49
N GLY A 101 -7.42 6.14 0.90
CA GLY A 101 -8.54 7.03 1.22
C GLY A 101 -9.45 7.28 0.01
N SER A 102 -8.86 7.50 -1.17
CA SER A 102 -9.60 7.66 -2.42
C SER A 102 -10.37 6.40 -2.80
N GLY A 103 -9.79 5.22 -2.61
CA GLY A 103 -10.44 3.93 -2.81
C GLY A 103 -11.64 3.72 -1.88
N MET A 104 -11.49 4.06 -0.60
CA MET A 104 -12.59 3.99 0.37
C MET A 104 -13.74 4.92 0.00
N LEU A 105 -13.44 6.18 -0.36
CA LEU A 105 -14.47 7.13 -0.79
C LEU A 105 -15.18 6.66 -2.07
N THR A 106 -14.41 6.16 -3.04
CA THR A 106 -14.94 5.61 -4.30
C THR A 106 -15.88 4.44 -4.02
N PHE A 107 -15.50 3.52 -3.13
CA PHE A 107 -16.34 2.40 -2.72
C PHE A 107 -17.65 2.88 -2.10
N LEU A 108 -17.61 3.82 -1.15
CA LEU A 108 -18.81 4.36 -0.50
C LEU A 108 -19.77 5.01 -1.50
N GLN A 109 -19.24 5.76 -2.47
CA GLN A 109 -20.03 6.36 -3.55
C GLN A 109 -20.62 5.29 -4.47
N ALA A 110 -19.82 4.30 -4.86
CA ALA A 110 -20.23 3.22 -5.75
C ALA A 110 -21.35 2.35 -5.15
N MET A 111 -21.43 2.21 -3.82
CA MET A 111 -22.53 1.50 -3.16
C MET A 111 -23.92 2.13 -3.41
N SER A 112 -23.99 3.36 -3.94
CA SER A 112 -25.25 3.97 -4.37
C SER A 112 -25.67 3.58 -5.80
N ASP A 113 -24.79 2.93 -6.58
CA ASP A 113 -25.07 2.45 -7.94
C ASP A 113 -25.60 1.00 -7.92
N PRO A 114 -26.83 0.75 -8.39
CA PRO A 114 -27.40 -0.61 -8.47
C PRO A 114 -26.53 -1.62 -9.25
N LYS A 115 -25.77 -1.15 -10.26
CA LYS A 115 -24.87 -2.04 -11.03
C LYS A 115 -23.69 -2.49 -10.19
N PHE A 116 -23.17 -1.60 -9.35
CA PHE A 116 -22.08 -1.92 -8.45
C PHE A 116 -22.54 -2.82 -7.32
N THR A 117 -23.71 -2.57 -6.73
CA THR A 117 -24.24 -3.44 -5.65
C THR A 117 -24.56 -4.85 -6.13
N ALA A 118 -25.08 -5.01 -7.35
CA ALA A 118 -25.25 -6.32 -7.98
C ALA A 118 -23.90 -7.05 -8.15
N MET A 119 -22.89 -6.37 -8.70
CA MET A 119 -21.53 -6.92 -8.84
C MET A 119 -20.91 -7.25 -7.48
N ALA A 120 -21.10 -6.40 -6.47
CA ALA A 120 -20.58 -6.61 -5.12
C ALA A 120 -21.16 -7.91 -4.52
N THR A 121 -22.45 -8.17 -4.74
CA THR A 121 -23.10 -9.41 -4.30
C THR A 121 -22.48 -10.64 -4.98
N GLU A 122 -22.26 -10.58 -6.30
CA GLU A 122 -21.59 -11.66 -7.04
C GLU A 122 -20.17 -11.94 -6.51
N LEU A 123 -19.40 -10.88 -6.20
CA LEU A 123 -18.04 -11.01 -5.68
C LEU A 123 -18.01 -11.68 -4.31
N GLN A 124 -18.97 -11.37 -3.43
CA GLN A 124 -19.06 -11.99 -2.10
C GLN A 124 -19.37 -13.49 -2.16
N MET A 125 -20.03 -13.93 -3.23
CA MET A 125 -20.40 -15.33 -3.49
C MET A 125 -19.33 -16.11 -4.27
N LEU A 126 -18.14 -15.55 -4.50
CA LEU A 126 -17.08 -16.26 -5.22
C LEU A 126 -16.65 -17.54 -4.49
N GLU A 127 -16.82 -18.68 -5.17
CA GLU A 127 -16.40 -20.00 -4.67
C GLU A 127 -14.88 -20.21 -4.69
N SER A 128 -14.15 -19.39 -5.45
CA SER A 128 -12.71 -19.53 -5.67
C SER A 128 -12.02 -18.19 -5.76
N THR A 129 -10.92 -18.06 -5.01
CA THR A 129 -10.11 -16.84 -4.84
C THR A 129 -8.70 -17.03 -5.42
N THR A 130 -8.57 -17.76 -6.54
CA THR A 130 -7.28 -17.85 -7.24
C THR A 130 -6.82 -16.47 -7.73
N SER A 131 -5.51 -16.25 -7.78
CA SER A 131 -4.92 -14.96 -8.18
C SER A 131 -5.45 -14.47 -9.53
N GLN A 132 -5.64 -15.37 -10.51
CA GLN A 132 -6.21 -15.04 -11.82
C GLN A 132 -7.66 -14.55 -11.71
N ARG A 133 -8.52 -15.24 -10.96
CA ARG A 133 -9.93 -14.85 -10.79
C ARG A 133 -10.06 -13.52 -10.06
N ILE A 134 -9.22 -13.29 -9.05
CA ILE A 134 -9.18 -12.03 -8.30
C ILE A 134 -8.71 -10.87 -9.20
N ALA A 135 -7.69 -11.08 -10.03
CA ALA A 135 -7.24 -10.09 -11.00
C ALA A 135 -8.33 -9.75 -12.04
N GLU A 136 -9.01 -10.74 -12.60
CA GLU A 136 -10.12 -10.53 -13.54
C GLU A 136 -11.28 -9.76 -12.89
N ALA A 137 -11.63 -10.09 -11.65
CA ALA A 137 -12.63 -9.39 -10.87
C ALA A 137 -12.23 -7.92 -10.62
N ALA A 138 -10.97 -7.66 -10.28
CA ALA A 138 -10.46 -6.29 -10.08
C ALA A 138 -10.59 -5.45 -11.35
N LEU A 139 -10.25 -6.01 -12.51
CA LEU A 139 -10.42 -5.31 -13.79
C LEU A 139 -11.89 -5.07 -14.14
N ARG A 140 -12.79 -5.99 -13.78
CA ARG A 140 -14.24 -5.80 -13.96
C ARG A 140 -14.78 -4.67 -13.08
N VAL A 141 -14.35 -4.61 -11.82
CA VAL A 141 -14.65 -3.49 -10.91
C VAL A 141 -14.11 -2.19 -11.49
N GLY A 142 -12.84 -2.17 -11.91
CA GLY A 142 -12.22 -0.96 -12.44
C GLY A 142 -12.90 -0.42 -13.70
N ARG A 143 -13.37 -1.31 -14.59
CA ARG A 143 -14.16 -0.90 -15.76
C ARG A 143 -15.50 -0.29 -15.37
N LEU A 144 -16.19 -0.87 -14.38
CA LEU A 144 -17.47 -0.33 -13.91
C LEU A 144 -17.29 1.06 -13.27
N LEU A 145 -16.23 1.23 -12.48
CA LEU A 145 -15.89 2.49 -11.81
C LEU A 145 -15.19 3.49 -12.72
N LYS A 146 -14.92 3.12 -13.98
CA LYS A 146 -14.21 3.94 -14.98
C LYS A 146 -12.80 4.37 -14.53
N THR A 147 -12.18 3.58 -13.67
CA THR A 147 -10.77 3.70 -13.27
C THR A 147 -9.85 2.93 -14.23
N VAL A 148 -10.44 2.04 -15.03
CA VAL A 148 -9.82 1.29 -16.13
C VAL A 148 -10.48 1.69 -17.44
N GLU A 149 -9.65 2.09 -18.42
CA GLU A 149 -10.09 2.43 -19.78
C GLU A 149 -9.58 1.40 -20.81
N ASN A 150 -10.19 1.39 -22.00
CA ASN A 150 -9.84 0.44 -23.05
C ASN A 150 -8.45 0.75 -23.67
N GLU A 151 -7.48 -0.12 -23.40
CA GLU A 151 -6.11 -0.03 -23.96
C GLU A 151 -6.07 -0.24 -25.49
N LYS A 152 -7.09 -0.89 -26.09
CA LYS A 152 -7.15 -1.21 -27.52
C LYS A 152 -7.85 -0.13 -28.36
N ASP A 153 -8.15 1.05 -27.79
CA ASP A 153 -8.74 2.14 -28.56
C ASP A 153 -7.70 2.71 -29.54
N SER A 154 -7.88 2.43 -30.83
CA SER A 154 -6.99 2.91 -31.89
C SER A 154 -7.10 4.42 -32.12
N ARG A 155 -8.12 5.09 -31.55
CA ARG A 155 -8.35 6.53 -31.71
C ARG A 155 -7.52 7.40 -30.76
N VAL A 156 -6.86 6.81 -29.75
CA VAL A 156 -6.03 7.57 -28.80
C VAL A 156 -4.54 7.49 -29.15
N SER A 157 -3.71 8.31 -28.50
CA SER A 157 -2.25 8.27 -28.68
C SER A 157 -1.65 6.94 -28.21
N GLN A 158 -0.47 6.57 -28.72
CA GLN A 158 0.25 5.38 -28.26
C GLN A 158 0.61 5.47 -26.78
N GLU A 159 1.07 6.64 -26.33
CA GLU A 159 1.38 6.92 -24.91
C GLU A 159 0.18 6.62 -24.00
N LEU A 160 -1.03 7.03 -24.41
CA LEU A 160 -2.23 6.76 -23.61
C LEU A 160 -2.60 5.27 -23.60
N ARG A 161 -2.35 4.52 -24.68
CA ARG A 161 -2.53 3.07 -24.69
C ARG A 161 -1.55 2.38 -23.76
N ASP A 162 -0.28 2.78 -23.78
CA ASP A 162 0.77 2.23 -22.92
C ASP A 162 0.46 2.50 -21.44
N PHE A 163 -0.04 3.69 -21.11
CA PHE A 163 -0.53 4.01 -19.76
C PHE A 163 -1.71 3.13 -19.33
N ARG A 164 -2.71 2.96 -20.21
CA ARG A 164 -3.87 2.10 -19.91
C ARG A 164 -3.43 0.65 -19.71
N HIS A 165 -2.49 0.16 -20.51
CA HIS A 165 -1.94 -1.17 -20.36
C HIS A 165 -1.18 -1.34 -19.03
N ALA A 166 -0.29 -0.40 -18.70
CA ALA A 166 0.43 -0.40 -17.42
C ALA A 166 -0.54 -0.36 -16.22
N SER A 167 -1.61 0.42 -16.31
CA SER A 167 -2.67 0.49 -15.29
C SER A 167 -3.39 -0.85 -15.13
N ASN A 168 -3.76 -1.51 -16.24
CA ASN A 168 -4.40 -2.83 -16.20
C ASN A 168 -3.51 -3.87 -15.51
N VAL A 169 -2.24 -3.92 -15.90
CA VAL A 169 -1.26 -4.85 -15.30
C VAL A 169 -1.11 -4.54 -13.81
N SER A 170 -0.96 -3.28 -13.43
CA SER A 170 -0.78 -2.88 -12.03
C SER A 170 -2.00 -3.18 -11.15
N ILE A 171 -3.23 -3.00 -11.66
CA ILE A 171 -4.45 -3.36 -10.94
C ILE A 171 -4.52 -4.87 -10.74
N ALA A 172 -4.25 -5.64 -11.79
CA ALA A 172 -4.27 -7.10 -11.74
C ALA A 172 -3.25 -7.65 -10.74
N THR A 173 -2.01 -7.15 -10.76
CA THR A 173 -0.96 -7.60 -9.84
C THR A 173 -1.25 -7.18 -8.40
N THR A 174 -1.71 -5.94 -8.18
CA THR A 174 -2.09 -5.47 -6.84
C THR A 174 -3.23 -6.32 -6.24
N ALA A 175 -4.24 -6.65 -7.03
CA ALA A 175 -5.35 -7.50 -6.57
C ALA A 175 -4.90 -8.94 -6.31
N ALA A 176 -4.02 -9.49 -7.16
CA ALA A 176 -3.47 -10.84 -6.99
C ALA A 176 -2.65 -11.00 -5.70
N SER A 177 -2.14 -9.91 -5.12
CA SER A 177 -1.39 -9.91 -3.85
C SER A 177 -2.27 -10.04 -2.60
N ILE A 178 -3.61 -10.01 -2.72
CA ILE A 178 -4.50 -10.20 -1.56
C ILE A 178 -4.38 -11.66 -1.05
N PRO A 179 -4.05 -11.88 0.24
CA PRO A 179 -3.68 -13.21 0.73
C PRO A 179 -4.89 -14.08 1.14
N PHE A 180 -5.81 -14.39 0.22
CA PHE A 180 -7.01 -15.19 0.53
C PHE A 180 -6.76 -16.61 1.07
N ARG A 181 -5.55 -17.15 0.87
CA ARG A 181 -5.17 -18.51 1.32
C ARG A 181 -4.54 -18.54 2.71
N MET A 182 -4.25 -17.38 3.27
CA MET A 182 -3.77 -17.24 4.65
C MET A 182 -4.95 -16.66 5.43
N ASP A 183 -5.38 -17.36 6.48
CA ASP A 183 -6.59 -17.01 7.23
C ASP A 183 -6.67 -15.50 7.55
N GLY A 184 -7.85 -14.88 7.34
CA GLY A 184 -8.10 -13.49 7.74
C GLY A 184 -8.78 -12.59 6.70
N VAL A 185 -8.78 -12.94 5.41
CA VAL A 185 -9.49 -12.17 4.37
C VAL A 185 -10.68 -12.94 3.82
N ALA A 186 -11.89 -12.54 4.22
CA ALA A 186 -13.13 -13.11 3.71
C ALA A 186 -13.56 -12.51 2.36
N THR A 187 -14.32 -13.27 1.57
CA THR A 187 -14.91 -12.79 0.31
C THR A 187 -15.87 -11.61 0.52
N SER A 188 -16.44 -11.47 1.71
CA SER A 188 -17.24 -10.30 2.12
C SER A 188 -16.50 -8.97 1.94
N HIS A 189 -15.16 -8.98 2.04
CA HIS A 189 -14.32 -7.78 1.88
C HIS A 189 -13.99 -7.45 0.42
N LEU A 190 -14.24 -8.37 -0.53
CA LEU A 190 -13.81 -8.24 -1.92
C LEU A 190 -14.28 -6.95 -2.60
N PRO A 191 -15.55 -6.53 -2.51
CA PRO A 191 -15.99 -5.32 -3.21
C PRO A 191 -15.18 -4.07 -2.83
N ALA A 192 -14.87 -3.92 -1.54
CA ALA A 192 -14.07 -2.81 -1.04
C ALA A 192 -12.60 -2.97 -1.43
N LEU A 193 -12.01 -4.15 -1.21
CA LEU A 193 -10.60 -4.41 -1.52
C LEU A 193 -10.29 -4.25 -3.00
N LEU A 194 -11.14 -4.79 -3.89
CA LEU A 194 -10.93 -4.66 -5.34
C LEU A 194 -11.12 -3.23 -5.85
N THR A 195 -11.99 -2.45 -5.20
CA THR A 195 -12.10 -1.01 -5.49
C THR A 195 -10.81 -0.28 -5.12
N ILE A 196 -10.25 -0.57 -3.95
CA ILE A 196 -8.97 -0.01 -3.50
C ILE A 196 -7.82 -0.44 -4.43
N CYS A 197 -7.73 -1.73 -4.80
CA CYS A 197 -6.73 -2.22 -5.75
C CYS A 197 -6.85 -1.52 -7.11
N SER A 198 -8.07 -1.23 -7.56
CA SER A 198 -8.27 -0.50 -8.81
C SER A 198 -7.71 0.92 -8.77
N ILE A 199 -7.80 1.61 -7.63
CA ILE A 199 -7.23 2.96 -7.47
C ILE A 199 -5.71 2.89 -7.30
N LEU A 200 -5.22 1.99 -6.43
CA LEU A 200 -3.79 1.80 -6.19
C LEU A 200 -3.04 1.45 -7.48
N GLY A 201 -3.59 0.54 -8.29
CA GLY A 201 -2.96 0.14 -9.55
C GLY A 201 -2.86 1.29 -10.55
N THR A 202 -3.92 2.10 -10.71
CA THR A 202 -3.89 3.27 -11.61
C THR A 202 -2.89 4.34 -11.12
N THR A 203 -2.82 4.61 -9.81
CA THR A 203 -1.84 5.57 -9.26
C THR A 203 -0.41 5.06 -9.41
N THR A 204 -0.18 3.77 -9.18
CA THR A 204 1.14 3.14 -9.32
C THR A 204 1.62 3.21 -10.77
N ALA A 205 0.77 2.86 -11.73
CA ALA A 205 1.11 2.94 -13.15
C ALA A 205 1.48 4.37 -13.58
N ARG A 206 0.83 5.39 -13.01
CA ARG A 206 1.15 6.80 -13.29
C ARG A 206 2.51 7.22 -12.72
N THR A 207 2.96 6.58 -11.64
CA THR A 207 4.24 6.90 -10.99
C THR A 207 5.43 6.24 -11.71
N ASN A 208 5.17 5.18 -12.47
CA ASN A 208 6.18 4.42 -13.21
C ASN A 208 6.35 4.88 -14.69
N GLN A 209 5.71 5.99 -15.08
CA GLN A 209 5.87 6.65 -16.38
C GLN A 209 6.60 7.97 -16.22
#